data_AF-A0A8B8ZX81-F1
#
_entry.id   AF-A0A8B8ZX81-F1
#
_cell.length_a   1.000
_cell.length_b   1.000
_cell.length_c   1.000
_cell.angle_alpha   90.00
_cell.angle_beta   90.00
_cell.angle_gamma   90.00
#
_symmetry.space_group_name_H-M   'P 1'
#
loop_
_entity.id
_entity.type
_entity.pdbx_description
1 polymer ?
#
loop_
_entity_poly.entity_id
_entity_poly.type
_entity_poly.pdbx_seq_one_letter_code
_entity_poly.pdbx_strand_id
1 'polypeptide(L)'
;MNSSHAVAMDDEMENGMGSYQERPRTFPSMRSKSYAPWIVRIFMGINPRGLFVLLLLAFGAVFYVGASTSPIIVFVLSICIISFFFSIYLAKWVLAKDEGPPEMSQISDAIRDGAEGFFRTQYGTISKMAILLALVILGIYLFRTTTPQQESSGLGRSTSAYITVAAFLLGALCSGIAGYVGMWVSVRANVRVSSAARRSAREALQIAVRAGGFSAIVVVGMAVIGVAVLYATFYVWLGVDSPGSMKVTDLPLLLVGYGFGASFVALFAQLGGGIYTKAADVGADLVGKVEQGIPEDDPRNPAVIADLVFKLTFYALMAYSAQLVSCWT
;
A
#
# COMPACT_ATOMS: atom_id res chain seq x y z
N MET A 1 -56.60 29.64 -10.12
CA MET A 1 -56.00 28.75 -11.14
C MET A 1 -54.53 28.53 -10.79
N ASN A 2 -54.20 27.64 -9.83
CA ASN A 2 -52.85 27.02 -9.74
C ASN A 2 -52.72 25.95 -8.63
N SER A 3 -53.74 25.13 -8.37
CA SER A 3 -53.61 24.00 -7.42
C SER A 3 -53.77 22.63 -8.08
N SER A 4 -54.02 22.57 -9.39
CA SER A 4 -54.27 21.32 -10.11
C SER A 4 -53.01 20.76 -10.80
N HIS A 5 -51.98 21.59 -10.99
CA HIS A 5 -50.72 21.16 -11.62
C HIS A 5 -49.69 20.59 -10.64
N ALA A 6 -49.78 20.92 -9.34
CA ALA A 6 -48.88 20.36 -8.32
C ALA A 6 -49.27 18.93 -7.93
N VAL A 7 -50.58 18.65 -7.82
CA VAL A 7 -51.08 17.31 -7.45
C VAL A 7 -50.85 16.28 -8.57
N ALA A 8 -50.88 16.71 -9.84
CA ALA A 8 -50.64 15.83 -10.98
C ALA A 8 -49.15 15.43 -11.14
N MET A 9 -48.19 16.21 -10.62
CA MET A 9 -46.76 15.83 -10.64
C MET A 9 -46.38 14.88 -9.51
N ASP A 10 -47.09 14.92 -8.38
CA ASP A 10 -46.88 13.96 -7.29
C ASP A 10 -47.49 12.59 -7.64
N ASP A 11 -48.67 12.55 -8.28
CA ASP A 11 -49.31 11.30 -8.73
C ASP A 11 -48.53 10.58 -9.86
N GLU A 12 -47.78 11.32 -10.70
CA GLU A 12 -46.90 10.72 -11.71
C GLU A 12 -45.56 10.22 -11.11
N MET A 13 -45.08 10.81 -10.00
CA MET A 13 -43.92 10.29 -9.26
C MET A 13 -44.25 9.04 -8.43
N GLU A 14 -45.48 8.91 -7.92
CA GLU A 14 -45.91 7.71 -7.20
C GLU A 14 -46.23 6.53 -8.14
N ASN A 15 -46.73 6.78 -9.35
CA ASN A 15 -47.05 5.72 -10.31
C ASN A 15 -45.86 5.23 -11.16
N GLY A 16 -44.70 5.89 -11.09
CA GLY A 16 -43.47 5.47 -11.75
C GLY A 16 -42.65 4.42 -10.97
N MET A 17 -42.95 4.20 -9.70
CA MET A 17 -42.27 3.22 -8.84
C MET A 17 -42.80 1.81 -9.12
N GLY A 18 -42.47 1.28 -10.29
CA GLY A 18 -42.61 -0.16 -10.54
C GLY A 18 -41.93 -0.93 -9.41
N SER A 19 -42.65 -1.86 -8.80
CA SER A 19 -42.13 -2.74 -7.74
C SER A 19 -40.77 -3.29 -8.18
N TYR A 20 -39.69 -2.91 -7.50
CA TYR A 20 -38.36 -3.39 -7.81
C TYR A 20 -38.33 -4.91 -7.63
N GLN A 21 -38.41 -5.64 -8.75
CA GLN A 21 -38.42 -7.10 -8.76
C GLN A 21 -37.08 -7.63 -8.23
N GLU A 22 -37.13 -8.44 -7.17
CA GLU A 22 -36.00 -9.26 -6.73
C GLU A 22 -35.55 -10.17 -7.89
N ARG A 23 -34.46 -9.81 -8.55
CA ARG A 23 -33.82 -10.72 -9.51
C ARG A 23 -32.96 -11.73 -8.75
N PRO A 24 -32.88 -12.99 -9.22
CA PRO A 24 -32.02 -14.00 -8.61
C PRO A 24 -30.59 -13.49 -8.50
N ARG A 25 -30.01 -13.67 -7.30
CA ARG A 25 -28.64 -13.26 -6.93
C ARG A 25 -27.63 -14.15 -7.64
N THR A 26 -27.43 -13.92 -8.93
CA THR A 26 -26.35 -14.54 -9.68
C THR A 26 -25.32 -13.48 -9.94
N PHE A 27 -24.28 -13.41 -9.09
CA PHE A 27 -23.01 -12.93 -9.62
C PHE A 27 -22.66 -13.92 -10.74
N PRO A 28 -22.57 -13.49 -12.01
CA PRO A 28 -21.97 -14.33 -13.02
C PRO A 28 -20.65 -14.82 -12.45
N SER A 29 -20.25 -16.07 -12.71
CA SER A 29 -18.93 -16.54 -12.31
C SER A 29 -17.89 -15.63 -13.00
N MET A 30 -17.55 -14.51 -12.36
CA MET A 30 -16.41 -13.68 -12.68
C MET A 30 -15.21 -14.44 -12.16
N ARG A 31 -15.00 -15.65 -12.71
CA ARG A 31 -13.70 -16.29 -12.67
C ARG A 31 -12.85 -15.50 -13.65
N SER A 32 -12.52 -14.27 -13.26
CA SER A 32 -11.41 -13.57 -13.87
C SER A 32 -10.23 -14.54 -13.72
N LYS A 33 -9.53 -14.85 -14.82
CA LYS A 33 -8.30 -15.64 -14.73
C LYS A 33 -7.48 -14.97 -13.63
N SER A 34 -7.10 -15.72 -12.59
CA SER A 34 -6.23 -15.20 -11.52
C SER A 34 -5.03 -14.55 -12.21
N TYR A 35 -5.08 -13.23 -12.32
CA TYR A 35 -4.14 -12.46 -13.11
C TYR A 35 -2.98 -12.22 -12.17
N ALA A 36 -2.18 -13.25 -11.94
CA ALA A 36 -0.89 -13.10 -11.28
C ALA A 36 -0.19 -11.91 -11.94
N PRO A 37 0.09 -10.81 -11.19
CA PRO A 37 0.82 -9.66 -11.71
C PRO A 37 2.05 -10.16 -12.47
N TRP A 38 2.47 -9.48 -13.53
CA TRP A 38 3.67 -9.91 -14.28
C TRP A 38 4.89 -10.12 -13.36
N ILE A 39 5.00 -9.31 -12.30
CA ILE A 39 5.95 -9.47 -11.19
C ILE A 39 5.76 -10.76 -10.39
N VAL A 40 4.53 -11.18 -10.11
CA VAL A 40 4.23 -12.45 -9.42
C VAL A 40 4.51 -13.64 -10.33
N ARG A 41 4.29 -13.52 -11.65
CA ARG A 41 4.71 -14.56 -12.60
C ARG A 41 6.22 -14.71 -12.69
N ILE A 42 6.97 -13.60 -12.61
CA ILE A 42 8.43 -13.62 -12.51
C ILE A 42 8.85 -14.27 -11.19
N PHE A 43 8.26 -13.88 -10.06
CA PHE A 43 8.54 -14.47 -8.74
C PHE A 43 8.18 -15.96 -8.66
N MET A 44 7.08 -16.39 -9.28
CA MET A 44 6.65 -17.79 -9.34
C MET A 44 7.43 -18.62 -10.38
N GLY A 45 8.08 -17.97 -11.36
CA GLY A 45 8.99 -18.61 -12.30
C GLY A 45 10.39 -18.85 -11.72
N ILE A 46 10.74 -18.14 -10.64
CA ILE A 46 11.98 -18.37 -9.90
C ILE A 46 11.77 -19.59 -8.99
N ASN A 47 12.69 -20.55 -9.06
CA ASN A 47 12.67 -21.73 -8.23
C ASN A 47 12.60 -21.30 -6.74
N PRO A 48 11.55 -21.65 -5.97
CA PRO A 48 11.30 -21.07 -4.64
C PRO A 48 12.47 -21.33 -3.67
N ARG A 49 13.19 -22.43 -3.87
CA ARG A 49 14.44 -22.75 -3.15
C ARG A 49 15.58 -21.81 -3.52
N GLY A 50 15.72 -21.45 -4.80
CA GLY A 50 16.73 -20.50 -5.27
C GLY A 50 16.44 -19.07 -4.83
N LEU A 51 15.18 -18.65 -4.87
CA LEU A 51 14.73 -17.36 -4.35
C LEU A 51 15.00 -17.24 -2.84
N PHE A 52 14.71 -18.30 -2.07
CA PHE A 52 14.96 -18.34 -0.65
C PHE A 52 16.47 -18.21 -0.34
N VAL A 53 17.33 -18.94 -1.06
CA VAL A 53 18.79 -18.84 -0.91
C VAL A 53 19.29 -17.45 -1.30
N LEU A 54 18.79 -16.86 -2.40
CA LEU A 54 19.16 -15.52 -2.83
C LEU A 54 18.76 -14.46 -1.80
N LEU A 55 17.55 -14.55 -1.23
CA LEU A 55 17.11 -13.65 -0.17
C LEU A 55 17.97 -13.81 1.07
N LEU A 56 18.32 -15.04 1.47
CA LEU A 56 19.18 -15.31 2.63
C LEU A 56 20.60 -14.76 2.41
N LEU A 57 21.16 -14.90 1.20
CA LEU A 57 22.44 -14.30 0.82
C LEU A 57 22.39 -12.77 0.81
N ALA A 58 21.34 -12.17 0.24
CA ALA A 58 21.14 -10.72 0.28
C ALA A 58 21.02 -10.22 1.72
N PHE A 59 20.31 -10.97 2.57
CA PHE A 59 20.15 -10.65 3.99
C PHE A 59 21.47 -10.77 4.75
N GLY A 60 22.24 -11.82 4.48
CA GLY A 60 23.58 -12.03 5.03
C GLY A 60 24.55 -10.93 4.60
N ALA A 61 24.49 -10.50 3.34
CA ALA A 61 25.28 -9.39 2.82
C ALA A 61 24.91 -8.06 3.49
N VAL A 62 23.61 -7.76 3.62
CA VAL A 62 23.12 -6.56 4.34
C VAL A 62 23.58 -6.56 5.79
N PHE A 63 23.49 -7.71 6.47
CA PHE A 63 23.92 -7.84 7.86
C PHE A 63 25.45 -7.71 8.00
N TYR A 64 26.21 -8.27 7.06
CA TYR A 64 27.67 -8.15 7.00
C TYR A 64 28.11 -6.71 6.76
N VAL A 65 27.47 -6.00 5.83
CA VAL A 65 27.71 -4.57 5.54
C VAL A 65 27.33 -3.70 6.75
N GLY A 66 26.22 -4.02 7.42
CA GLY A 66 25.83 -3.37 8.67
C GLY A 66 26.86 -3.58 9.79
N ALA A 67 27.34 -4.80 9.96
CA ALA A 67 28.34 -5.17 10.96
C ALA A 67 29.71 -4.51 10.73
N SER A 68 30.06 -4.24 9.46
CA SER A 68 31.27 -3.51 9.10
C SER A 68 31.12 -1.98 9.22
N THR A 69 29.90 -1.47 9.44
CA THR A 69 29.65 -0.04 9.64
C THR A 69 29.61 0.34 11.13
N SER A 70 28.65 -0.20 11.89
CA SER A 70 28.52 0.11 13.32
C SER A 70 27.64 -0.91 14.06
N PRO A 71 27.87 -1.11 15.38
CA PRO A 71 27.03 -1.99 16.19
C PRO A 71 25.57 -1.50 16.29
N ILE A 72 25.34 -0.20 16.13
CA ILE A 72 23.99 0.41 16.19
C ILE A 72 23.15 -0.02 14.99
N ILE A 73 23.72 -0.07 13.78
CA ILE A 73 22.98 -0.52 12.59
C ILE A 73 22.61 -1.99 12.70
N VAL A 74 23.52 -2.82 13.21
CA VAL A 74 23.24 -4.24 13.46
C VAL A 74 22.08 -4.41 14.45
N PHE A 75 22.05 -3.59 15.51
CA PHE A 75 20.96 -3.59 16.47
C PHE A 75 19.62 -3.19 15.82
N VAL A 76 19.60 -2.12 15.02
CA VAL A 76 18.40 -1.67 14.29
C VAL A 76 17.90 -2.75 13.33
N LEU A 77 18.79 -3.35 12.53
CA LEU A 77 18.44 -4.43 11.61
C LEU A 77 17.89 -5.65 12.37
N SER A 78 18.46 -5.98 13.52
CA SER A 78 17.99 -7.08 14.39
C SER A 78 16.56 -6.85 14.89
N ILE A 79 16.24 -5.64 15.34
CA ILE A 79 14.87 -5.28 15.75
C ILE A 79 13.91 -5.37 14.56
N CYS A 80 14.32 -4.90 13.38
CA CYS A 80 13.48 -4.98 12.19
C CYS A 80 13.16 -6.43 11.82
N ILE A 81 14.16 -7.33 11.88
CA ILE A 81 13.97 -8.76 11.65
C ILE A 81 12.91 -9.33 12.59
N ILE A 82 13.04 -9.08 13.89
CA ILE A 82 12.09 -9.53 14.91
C ILE A 82 10.68 -8.99 14.60
N SER A 83 10.60 -7.73 14.20
CA SER A 83 9.33 -7.07 13.83
C SER A 83 8.68 -7.73 12.61
N PHE A 84 9.46 -8.10 11.58
CA PHE A 84 8.94 -8.85 10.43
C PHE A 84 8.49 -10.27 10.80
N PHE A 85 9.20 -10.97 11.68
CA PHE A 85 8.72 -12.27 12.18
C PHE A 85 7.41 -12.13 12.95
N PHE A 86 7.29 -11.09 13.77
CA PHE A 86 6.07 -10.79 14.49
C PHE A 86 4.91 -10.42 13.56
N SER A 87 5.17 -9.67 12.48
CA SER A 87 4.15 -9.36 11.48
C SER A 87 3.68 -10.63 10.74
N ILE A 88 4.60 -11.52 10.34
CA ILE A 88 4.25 -12.82 9.76
C ILE A 88 3.39 -13.65 10.73
N TYR A 89 3.74 -13.66 12.02
CA TYR A 89 2.94 -14.31 13.05
C TYR A 89 1.51 -13.73 13.12
N LEU A 90 1.36 -12.41 13.15
CA LEU A 90 0.06 -11.75 13.13
C LEU A 90 -0.75 -12.07 11.87
N ALA A 91 -0.12 -12.02 10.70
CA ALA A 91 -0.78 -12.36 9.44
C ALA A 91 -1.27 -13.82 9.44
N LYS A 92 -0.43 -14.77 9.86
CA LYS A 92 -0.84 -16.18 9.99
C LYS A 92 -1.98 -16.35 10.98
N TRP A 93 -1.93 -15.67 12.12
CA TRP A 93 -2.97 -15.73 13.14
C TRP A 93 -4.31 -15.18 12.62
N VAL A 94 -4.29 -14.06 11.90
CA VAL A 94 -5.48 -13.47 11.27
C VAL A 94 -6.01 -14.40 10.19
N LEU A 95 -5.16 -14.89 9.29
CA LEU A 95 -5.57 -15.73 8.16
C LEU A 95 -6.08 -17.12 8.58
N ALA A 96 -5.67 -17.61 9.75
CA ALA A 96 -6.18 -18.85 10.33
C ALA A 96 -7.63 -18.73 10.86
N LYS A 97 -8.18 -17.51 10.94
CA LYS A 97 -9.59 -17.32 11.34
C LYS A 97 -10.54 -17.72 10.22
N ASP A 98 -11.71 -18.19 10.65
CA ASP A 98 -12.80 -18.66 9.80
C ASP A 98 -13.37 -17.53 8.91
N GLU A 99 -13.63 -17.85 7.64
CA GLU A 99 -14.19 -16.91 6.66
C GLU A 99 -15.73 -16.88 6.68
N GLY A 100 -16.38 -17.71 7.50
CA GLY A 100 -17.82 -17.75 7.65
C GLY A 100 -18.52 -18.63 6.61
N PRO A 101 -19.86 -18.47 6.48
CA PRO A 101 -20.67 -19.21 5.52
C PRO A 101 -20.27 -18.96 4.06
N PRO A 102 -20.58 -19.89 3.13
CA PRO A 102 -20.21 -19.78 1.72
C PRO A 102 -20.73 -18.51 1.04
N GLU A 103 -21.87 -17.98 1.49
CA GLU A 103 -22.45 -16.72 1.01
C GLU A 103 -21.54 -15.51 1.30
N MET A 104 -20.89 -15.47 2.48
CA MET A 104 -19.93 -14.42 2.83
C MET A 104 -18.65 -14.52 2.00
N SER A 105 -18.20 -15.75 1.71
CA SER A 105 -17.05 -15.99 0.85
C SER A 105 -17.28 -15.46 -0.56
N GLN A 106 -18.47 -15.67 -1.14
CA GLN A 106 -18.79 -15.20 -2.49
C GLN A 106 -18.70 -13.67 -2.61
N ILE A 107 -19.23 -12.94 -1.62
CA ILE A 107 -19.14 -11.47 -1.59
C ILE A 107 -17.69 -11.04 -1.37
N SER A 108 -16.97 -11.70 -0.45
CA SER A 108 -15.56 -11.42 -0.21
C SER A 108 -14.70 -11.64 -1.45
N ASP A 109 -15.01 -12.62 -2.28
CA ASP A 109 -14.25 -12.92 -3.49
C ASP A 109 -14.48 -11.85 -4.57
N ALA A 110 -15.71 -11.34 -4.72
CA ALA A 110 -15.98 -10.19 -5.59
C ALA A 110 -15.22 -8.93 -5.12
N ILE A 111 -15.16 -8.69 -3.80
CA ILE A 111 -14.39 -7.60 -3.20
C ILE A 111 -12.88 -7.79 -3.45
N ARG A 112 -12.37 -9.01 -3.30
CA ARG A 112 -10.96 -9.35 -3.56
C ARG A 112 -10.57 -9.07 -5.00
N ASP A 113 -11.38 -9.52 -5.94
CA ASP A 113 -11.14 -9.32 -7.38
C ASP A 113 -11.18 -7.83 -7.74
N GLY A 114 -12.15 -7.08 -7.21
CA GLY A 114 -12.25 -5.63 -7.40
C GLY A 114 -11.04 -4.88 -6.84
N ALA A 115 -10.62 -5.21 -5.62
CA ALA A 115 -9.44 -4.62 -4.97
C ALA A 115 -8.17 -4.92 -5.77
N GLU A 116 -7.95 -6.17 -6.18
CA GLU A 116 -6.77 -6.55 -6.97
C GLU A 116 -6.73 -5.82 -8.32
N GLY A 117 -7.87 -5.72 -9.01
CA GLY A 117 -8.00 -5.00 -10.28
C GLY A 117 -7.69 -3.51 -10.16
N PHE A 118 -8.23 -2.85 -9.13
CA PHE A 118 -7.93 -1.44 -8.85
C PHE A 118 -6.44 -1.24 -8.55
N PHE A 119 -5.90 -2.01 -7.59
CA PHE A 119 -4.52 -1.82 -7.14
C PHE A 119 -3.52 -2.10 -8.26
N ARG A 120 -3.80 -3.08 -9.13
CA ARG A 120 -3.00 -3.31 -10.33
C ARG A 120 -2.94 -2.09 -11.23
N THR A 121 -4.06 -1.41 -11.43
CA THR A 121 -4.14 -0.21 -12.27
C THR A 121 -3.46 0.99 -11.60
N GLN A 122 -3.71 1.18 -10.30
CA GLN A 122 -3.13 2.26 -9.53
C GLN A 122 -1.60 2.13 -9.44
N TYR A 123 -1.09 0.99 -8.94
CA TYR A 123 0.34 0.75 -8.82
C TYR A 123 1.05 0.68 -10.17
N GLY A 124 0.37 0.20 -11.23
CA GLY A 124 0.89 0.26 -12.59
C GLY A 124 1.11 1.69 -13.07
N THR A 125 0.21 2.60 -12.74
CA THR A 125 0.33 4.03 -13.08
C THR A 125 1.38 4.72 -12.22
N ILE A 126 1.38 4.47 -10.90
CA ILE A 126 2.38 5.00 -9.97
C ILE A 126 3.79 4.59 -10.40
N SER A 127 4.00 3.34 -10.81
CA SER A 127 5.30 2.84 -11.25
C SER A 127 5.80 3.58 -12.50
N LYS A 128 4.92 3.83 -13.47
CA LYS A 128 5.27 4.61 -14.68
C LYS A 128 5.65 6.05 -14.31
N MET A 129 4.87 6.69 -13.43
CA MET A 129 5.14 8.05 -12.97
C MET A 129 6.42 8.12 -12.13
N ALA A 130 6.71 7.11 -11.31
CA ALA A 130 7.95 7.02 -10.55
C ALA A 130 9.18 6.92 -11.48
N ILE A 131 9.11 6.10 -12.54
CA ILE A 131 10.20 6.00 -13.53
C ILE A 131 10.37 7.34 -14.27
N LEU A 132 9.28 7.98 -14.68
CA LEU A 132 9.33 9.29 -15.32
C LEU A 132 9.99 10.33 -14.40
N LEU A 133 9.57 10.39 -13.14
CA LEU A 133 10.15 11.31 -12.17
C LEU A 133 11.62 10.99 -11.88
N ALA A 134 12.00 9.70 -11.82
CA ALA A 134 13.39 9.28 -11.68
C ALA A 134 14.27 9.79 -12.83
N LEU A 135 13.78 9.76 -14.07
CA LEU A 135 14.48 10.34 -15.23
C LEU A 135 14.57 11.87 -15.15
N VAL A 136 13.54 12.54 -14.65
CA VAL A 136 13.55 14.00 -14.42
C VAL A 136 14.57 14.37 -13.34
N ILE A 137 14.60 13.65 -12.21
CA ILE A 137 15.60 13.83 -11.15
C ILE A 137 17.01 13.63 -11.72
N LEU A 138 17.21 12.56 -12.51
CA LEU A 138 18.47 12.28 -13.17
C LEU A 138 18.90 13.46 -14.05
N GLY A 139 18.01 13.95 -14.92
CA GLY A 139 18.27 15.09 -15.78
C GLY A 139 18.65 16.34 -14.99
N ILE A 140 17.86 16.70 -13.96
CA ILE A 140 18.13 17.87 -13.11
C ILE A 140 19.51 17.76 -12.47
N TYR A 141 19.87 16.61 -11.88
CA TYR A 141 21.17 16.43 -11.23
C TYR A 141 22.35 16.43 -12.22
N LEU A 142 22.14 16.02 -13.48
CA LEU A 142 23.18 16.10 -14.52
C LEU A 142 23.42 17.53 -15.03
N PHE A 143 22.37 18.36 -15.12
CA PHE A 143 22.46 19.74 -15.61
C PHE A 143 22.73 20.78 -14.51
N ARG A 144 22.50 20.44 -13.24
CA ARG A 144 22.76 21.34 -12.10
C ARG A 144 24.26 21.57 -11.89
N THR A 145 24.63 22.77 -11.49
CA THR A 145 25.98 23.07 -10.96
C THR A 145 26.23 22.30 -9.66
N THR A 146 27.47 21.89 -9.45
CA THR A 146 27.90 21.17 -8.24
C THR A 146 27.66 22.05 -7.02
N THR A 147 27.04 21.49 -5.98
CA THR A 147 26.93 22.18 -4.70
C THR A 147 28.28 22.20 -3.99
N PRO A 148 28.59 23.24 -3.20
CA PRO A 148 29.86 23.32 -2.47
C PRO A 148 30.07 22.14 -1.50
N GLN A 149 28.99 21.55 -0.97
CA GLN A 149 29.04 20.32 -0.16
C GLN A 149 29.37 19.05 -0.97
N GLN A 150 29.01 19.01 -2.26
CA GLN A 150 29.39 17.91 -3.16
C GLN A 150 30.86 18.01 -3.57
N GLU A 151 31.35 19.23 -3.81
CA GLU A 151 32.77 19.47 -4.11
C GLU A 151 33.67 19.13 -2.93
N SER A 152 33.25 19.48 -1.70
CA SER A 152 34.00 19.09 -0.49
C SER A 152 34.01 17.59 -0.23
N SER A 153 33.05 16.86 -0.78
CA SER A 153 32.91 15.41 -0.60
C SER A 153 33.56 14.58 -1.73
N GLY A 154 34.14 15.24 -2.74
CA GLY A 154 34.75 14.55 -3.90
C GLY A 154 33.76 13.80 -4.79
N LEU A 155 32.45 14.01 -4.64
CA LEU A 155 31.45 13.32 -5.46
C LEU A 155 31.27 14.04 -6.79
N GLY A 156 31.65 13.36 -7.88
CA GLY A 156 31.33 13.80 -9.23
C GLY A 156 29.83 14.00 -9.43
N ARG A 157 29.48 14.94 -10.31
CA ARG A 157 28.09 15.28 -10.65
C ARG A 157 27.27 14.05 -11.06
N SER A 158 27.84 13.19 -11.90
CA SER A 158 27.23 11.94 -12.35
C SER A 158 26.97 10.97 -11.21
N THR A 159 27.94 10.75 -10.32
CA THR A 159 27.82 9.83 -9.17
C THR A 159 26.67 10.23 -8.25
N SER A 160 26.55 11.52 -7.91
CA SER A 160 25.44 12.01 -7.07
C SER A 160 24.07 11.79 -7.72
N ALA A 161 23.98 11.98 -9.04
CA ALA A 161 22.73 11.79 -9.78
C ALA A 161 22.28 10.32 -9.70
N TYR A 162 23.20 9.37 -9.94
CA TYR A 162 22.89 7.95 -9.84
C TYR A 162 22.52 7.53 -8.42
N ILE A 163 23.22 8.03 -7.40
CA ILE A 163 22.91 7.73 -5.99
C ILE A 163 21.50 8.20 -5.63
N THR A 164 21.16 9.46 -5.92
CA THR A 164 19.84 10.01 -5.57
C THR A 164 18.72 9.29 -6.30
N VAL A 165 18.91 8.97 -7.58
CA VAL A 165 17.92 8.22 -8.38
C VAL A 165 17.76 6.79 -7.86
N ALA A 166 18.86 6.11 -7.52
CA ALA A 166 18.82 4.78 -6.93
C ALA A 166 18.10 4.79 -5.57
N ALA A 167 18.40 5.77 -4.71
CA ALA A 167 17.73 5.94 -3.43
C ALA A 167 16.22 6.21 -3.61
N PHE A 168 15.85 7.06 -4.56
CA PHE A 168 14.45 7.34 -4.92
C PHE A 168 13.71 6.09 -5.38
N LEU A 169 14.28 5.32 -6.31
CA LEU A 169 13.67 4.10 -6.82
C LEU A 169 13.54 3.04 -5.74
N LEU A 170 14.54 2.92 -4.86
CA LEU A 170 14.47 2.00 -3.71
C LEU A 170 13.36 2.42 -2.74
N GLY A 171 13.25 3.71 -2.42
CA GLY A 171 12.18 4.23 -1.56
C GLY A 171 10.79 3.98 -2.14
N ALA A 172 10.62 4.25 -3.44
CA ALA A 172 9.38 3.98 -4.16
C ALA A 172 9.05 2.47 -4.16
N LEU A 173 10.04 1.61 -4.38
CA LEU A 173 9.87 0.15 -4.37
C LEU A 173 9.47 -0.35 -2.98
N CYS A 174 10.18 0.07 -1.93
CA CYS A 174 9.89 -0.33 -0.54
C CYS A 174 8.48 0.10 -0.12
N SER A 175 8.10 1.35 -0.40
CA SER A 175 6.75 1.88 -0.14
C SER A 175 5.68 1.10 -0.90
N GLY A 176 5.94 0.77 -2.17
CA GLY A 176 4.97 0.04 -2.96
C GLY A 176 4.78 -1.42 -2.54
N ILE A 177 5.85 -2.11 -2.18
CA ILE A 177 5.77 -3.47 -1.62
C ILE A 177 5.00 -3.45 -0.30
N ALA A 178 5.30 -2.52 0.60
CA ALA A 178 4.62 -2.41 1.88
C ALA A 178 3.11 -2.18 1.71
N GLY A 179 2.71 -1.27 0.81
CA GLY A 179 1.30 -0.99 0.51
C GLY A 179 0.57 -2.19 -0.10
N TYR A 180 1.21 -2.91 -1.04
CA TYR A 180 0.62 -4.09 -1.67
C TYR A 180 0.44 -5.24 -0.68
N VAL A 181 1.43 -5.52 0.16
CA VAL A 181 1.37 -6.55 1.21
C VAL A 181 0.30 -6.20 2.25
N GLY A 182 0.23 -4.92 2.64
CA GLY A 182 -0.80 -4.40 3.55
C GLY A 182 -2.21 -4.65 3.02
N MET A 183 -2.48 -4.24 1.78
CA MET A 183 -3.75 -4.55 1.11
C MET A 183 -4.06 -6.04 1.15
N TRP A 184 -3.11 -6.89 0.76
CA TRP A 184 -3.36 -8.32 0.57
C TRP A 184 -3.88 -9.01 1.84
N VAL A 185 -3.35 -8.61 3.00
CA VAL A 185 -3.84 -9.08 4.30
C VAL A 185 -5.14 -8.40 4.71
N SER A 186 -5.26 -7.07 4.54
CA SER A 186 -6.47 -6.32 4.92
C SER A 186 -7.72 -6.85 4.22
N VAL A 187 -7.66 -7.04 2.89
CA VAL A 187 -8.79 -7.56 2.10
C VAL A 187 -9.24 -8.95 2.59
N ARG A 188 -8.30 -9.80 3.02
CA ARG A 188 -8.61 -11.14 3.56
C ARG A 188 -9.08 -11.12 5.01
N ALA A 189 -8.67 -10.12 5.78
CA ALA A 189 -9.09 -9.97 7.17
C ALA A 189 -10.57 -9.57 7.28
N ASN A 190 -11.10 -8.82 6.31
CA ASN A 190 -12.46 -8.27 6.35
C ASN A 190 -13.55 -9.32 6.59
N VAL A 191 -13.57 -10.35 5.76
CA VAL A 191 -14.58 -11.43 5.88
C VAL A 191 -14.47 -12.15 7.22
N ARG A 192 -13.26 -12.25 7.78
CA ARG A 192 -12.98 -12.88 9.08
C ARG A 192 -13.45 -12.01 10.24
N VAL A 193 -13.33 -10.69 10.12
CA VAL A 193 -13.90 -9.74 11.09
C VAL A 193 -15.42 -9.84 11.07
N SER A 194 -16.05 -9.87 9.90
CA SER A 194 -17.50 -10.04 9.77
C SER A 194 -17.98 -11.39 10.32
N SER A 195 -17.27 -12.49 10.03
CA SER A 195 -17.58 -13.81 10.60
C SER A 195 -17.43 -13.83 12.12
N ALA A 196 -16.40 -13.18 12.66
CA ALA A 196 -16.21 -13.06 14.11
C ALA A 196 -17.26 -12.17 14.78
N ALA A 197 -17.76 -11.13 14.10
CA ALA A 197 -18.78 -10.24 14.63
C ALA A 197 -20.10 -10.97 14.92
N ARG A 198 -20.40 -12.05 14.18
CA ARG A 198 -21.52 -12.96 14.46
C ARG A 198 -21.40 -13.70 15.79
N ARG A 199 -20.19 -13.87 16.30
CA ARG A 199 -19.89 -14.62 17.53
C ARG A 199 -19.59 -13.70 18.71
N SER A 200 -18.78 -12.67 18.50
CA SER A 200 -18.42 -11.70 19.54
C SER A 200 -17.79 -10.43 18.94
N ALA A 201 -18.28 -9.27 19.39
CA ALA A 201 -17.68 -7.98 19.07
C ALA A 201 -16.21 -7.87 19.53
N ARG A 202 -15.87 -8.49 20.67
CA ARG A 202 -14.49 -8.52 21.20
C ARG A 202 -13.55 -9.28 20.26
N GLU A 203 -14.00 -10.40 19.70
CA GLU A 203 -13.19 -11.17 18.76
C GLU A 203 -13.04 -10.42 17.43
N ALA A 204 -14.11 -9.82 16.92
CA ALA A 204 -14.08 -9.01 15.70
C ALA A 204 -13.07 -7.85 15.82
N LEU A 205 -13.13 -7.10 16.93
CA LEU A 205 -12.19 -6.01 17.20
C LEU A 205 -10.75 -6.51 17.30
N GLN A 206 -10.52 -7.66 17.96
CA GLN A 206 -9.19 -8.24 18.08
C GLN A 206 -8.59 -8.62 16.72
N ILE A 207 -9.39 -9.16 15.81
CA ILE A 207 -8.95 -9.50 14.45
C ILE A 207 -8.67 -8.22 13.65
N ALA A 208 -9.55 -7.22 13.73
CA ALA A 208 -9.38 -5.94 13.03
C ALA A 208 -8.11 -5.21 13.47
N VAL A 209 -7.87 -5.08 14.79
CA VAL A 209 -6.68 -4.43 15.34
C VAL A 209 -5.40 -5.19 14.97
N ARG A 210 -5.42 -6.52 14.99
CA ARG A 210 -4.24 -7.32 14.61
C ARG A 210 -3.93 -7.24 13.12
N ALA A 211 -4.95 -7.18 12.26
CA ALA A 211 -4.79 -6.96 10.83
C ALA A 211 -4.20 -5.55 10.53
N GLY A 212 -4.70 -4.51 11.21
CA GLY A 212 -4.13 -3.16 11.13
C GLY A 212 -2.70 -3.08 11.65
N GLY A 213 -2.43 -3.71 12.81
CA GLY A 213 -1.09 -3.79 13.40
C GLY A 213 -0.07 -4.48 12.49
N PHE A 214 -0.47 -5.54 11.78
CA PHE A 214 0.36 -6.16 10.76
C PHE A 214 0.81 -5.15 9.70
N SER A 215 -0.14 -4.41 9.12
CA SER A 215 0.15 -3.42 8.07
C SER A 215 1.10 -2.34 8.58
N ALA A 216 0.87 -1.82 9.80
CA ALA A 216 1.73 -0.82 10.42
C ALA A 216 3.17 -1.31 10.61
N ILE A 217 3.35 -2.52 11.15
CA ILE A 217 4.67 -3.11 11.38
C ILE A 217 5.42 -3.31 10.06
N VAL A 218 4.73 -3.78 9.01
CA VAL A 218 5.35 -3.95 7.68
C VAL A 218 5.78 -2.61 7.10
N VAL A 219 4.94 -1.58 7.17
CA VAL A 219 5.25 -0.25 6.62
C VAL A 219 6.44 0.38 7.35
N VAL A 220 6.44 0.38 8.69
CA VAL A 220 7.55 0.92 9.49
C VAL A 220 8.82 0.08 9.30
N GLY A 221 8.70 -1.26 9.30
CA GLY A 221 9.82 -2.16 9.08
C GLY A 221 10.48 -1.97 7.72
N MET A 222 9.69 -1.80 6.66
CA MET A 222 10.21 -1.53 5.31
C MET A 222 10.88 -0.15 5.24
N ALA A 223 10.32 0.86 5.91
CA ALA A 223 10.91 2.19 5.99
C ALA A 223 12.30 2.15 6.66
N VAL A 224 12.40 1.55 7.85
CA VAL A 224 13.63 1.50 8.65
C VAL A 224 14.69 0.61 7.99
N ILE A 225 14.32 -0.58 7.49
CA ILE A 225 15.27 -1.45 6.77
C ILE A 225 15.81 -0.74 5.53
N GLY A 226 14.96 -0.09 4.73
CA GLY A 226 15.41 0.59 3.51
C GLY A 226 16.43 1.70 3.80
N VAL A 227 16.18 2.52 4.83
CA VAL A 227 17.14 3.55 5.27
C VAL A 227 18.42 2.93 5.82
N ALA A 228 18.32 1.90 6.67
CA ALA A 228 19.49 1.24 7.26
C ALA A 228 20.38 0.58 6.19
N VAL A 229 19.77 -0.08 5.21
CA VAL A 229 20.47 -0.71 4.08
C VAL A 229 21.16 0.35 3.23
N LEU A 230 20.49 1.45 2.88
CA LEU A 230 21.10 2.53 2.11
C LEU A 230 22.24 3.19 2.86
N TYR A 231 22.06 3.49 4.14
CA TYR A 231 23.09 4.08 4.98
C TYR A 231 24.34 3.18 5.02
N ALA A 232 24.17 1.89 5.33
CA ALA A 232 25.29 0.96 5.44
C ALA A 232 25.99 0.75 4.09
N THR A 233 25.21 0.68 3.00
CA THR A 233 25.76 0.54 1.64
C THR A 233 26.59 1.77 1.25
N PHE A 234 26.07 2.98 1.49
CA PHE A 234 26.80 4.21 1.17
C PHE A 234 28.01 4.42 2.07
N TYR A 235 27.94 4.04 3.35
CA TYR A 235 29.07 4.10 4.27
C TYR A 235 30.25 3.26 3.76
N VAL A 236 30.00 2.00 3.41
CA VAL A 236 31.04 1.09 2.91
C VAL A 236 31.50 1.46 1.50
N TRP A 237 30.58 1.81 0.60
CA TRP A 237 30.91 2.08 -0.80
C TRP A 237 31.64 3.41 -1.01
N LEU A 238 31.33 4.44 -0.21
CA LEU A 238 32.02 5.74 -0.26
C LEU A 238 33.22 5.82 0.69
N GLY A 239 33.47 4.76 1.47
CA GLY A 239 34.62 4.68 2.39
C GLY A 239 34.65 5.81 3.42
N VAL A 240 33.47 6.17 3.94
CA VAL A 240 33.29 7.23 4.95
C VAL A 240 34.21 6.93 6.15
N ASP A 241 34.95 7.94 6.63
CA ASP A 241 36.07 7.88 7.61
C ASP A 241 37.48 7.56 7.04
N SER A 242 37.65 7.39 5.72
CA SER A 242 38.99 7.36 5.12
C SER A 242 39.54 8.79 4.94
N PRO A 243 40.86 9.04 5.13
CA PRO A 243 41.43 10.36 4.90
C PRO A 243 41.26 10.79 3.43
N GLY A 244 40.46 11.84 3.20
CA GLY A 244 40.08 12.34 1.86
C GLY A 244 38.67 11.94 1.37
N SER A 245 37.88 11.26 2.19
CA SER A 245 36.49 10.84 1.87
C SER A 245 35.41 11.77 2.46
N MET A 246 34.15 11.55 2.08
CA MET A 246 32.98 12.27 2.57
C MET A 246 32.84 12.16 4.10
N LYS A 247 32.45 13.26 4.76
CA LYS A 247 32.17 13.27 6.20
C LYS A 247 30.84 12.57 6.49
N VAL A 248 30.75 11.93 7.66
CA VAL A 248 29.52 11.28 8.15
C VAL A 248 28.31 12.24 8.17
N THR A 249 28.55 13.55 8.33
CA THR A 249 27.52 14.59 8.36
C THR A 249 26.81 14.82 7.02
N ASP A 250 27.44 14.46 5.90
CA ASP A 250 26.89 14.70 4.56
C ASP A 250 26.12 13.48 4.03
N LEU A 251 26.28 12.32 4.68
CA LEU A 251 25.61 11.07 4.33
C LEU A 251 24.06 11.15 4.36
N PRO A 252 23.41 11.83 5.33
CA PRO A 252 21.96 11.99 5.34
C PRO A 252 21.39 12.69 4.09
N LEU A 253 22.16 13.57 3.45
CA LEU A 253 21.74 14.27 2.23
C LEU A 253 21.50 13.29 1.07
N LEU A 254 22.21 12.17 1.04
CA LEU A 254 22.03 11.12 0.04
C LEU A 254 20.79 10.26 0.30
N LEU A 255 20.32 10.22 1.55
CA LEU A 255 19.13 9.46 1.96
C LEU A 255 17.82 10.20 1.69
N VAL A 256 17.87 11.52 1.44
CA VAL A 256 16.69 12.33 1.10
C VAL A 256 15.96 11.77 -0.13
N GLY A 257 16.70 11.21 -1.10
CA GLY A 257 16.12 10.54 -2.26
C GLY A 257 15.16 9.41 -1.88
N TYR A 258 15.51 8.61 -0.87
CA TYR A 258 14.66 7.54 -0.36
C TYR A 258 13.35 8.04 0.22
N GLY A 259 13.42 9.05 1.10
CA GLY A 259 12.22 9.67 1.68
C GLY A 259 11.32 10.29 0.61
N PHE A 260 11.92 10.91 -0.41
CA PHE A 260 11.18 11.46 -1.54
C PHE A 260 10.46 10.38 -2.36
N GLY A 261 11.14 9.28 -2.67
CA GLY A 261 10.53 8.15 -3.39
C GLY A 261 9.43 7.45 -2.62
N ALA A 262 9.65 7.22 -1.32
CA ALA A 262 8.63 6.61 -0.45
C ALA A 262 7.37 7.48 -0.35
N SER A 263 7.56 8.80 -0.15
CA SER A 263 6.48 9.78 -0.07
C SER A 263 5.74 9.94 -1.40
N PHE A 264 6.45 9.88 -2.53
CA PHE A 264 5.84 9.93 -3.85
C PHE A 264 4.82 8.82 -4.05
N VAL A 265 5.20 7.57 -3.77
CA VAL A 265 4.29 6.42 -3.88
C VAL A 265 3.13 6.53 -2.89
N ALA A 266 3.41 6.94 -1.65
CA ALA A 266 2.39 7.12 -0.63
C ALA A 266 1.35 8.18 -1.02
N LEU A 267 1.79 9.31 -1.58
CA LEU A 267 0.92 10.40 -2.03
C LEU A 267 -0.07 9.93 -3.10
N PHE A 268 0.40 9.23 -4.14
CA PHE A 268 -0.50 8.76 -5.19
C PHE A 268 -1.38 7.58 -4.75
N ALA A 269 -0.87 6.73 -3.87
CA ALA A 269 -1.67 5.69 -3.23
C ALA A 269 -2.83 6.34 -2.44
N GLN A 270 -2.52 7.35 -1.62
CA GLN A 270 -3.46 8.09 -0.78
C GLN A 270 -4.51 8.87 -1.58
N LEU A 271 -4.08 9.62 -2.59
CA LEU A 271 -5.00 10.41 -3.42
C LEU A 271 -5.86 9.51 -4.30
N GLY A 272 -5.25 8.55 -5.00
CA GLY A 272 -5.99 7.67 -5.90
C GLY A 272 -7.03 6.81 -5.15
N GLY A 273 -6.66 6.29 -3.98
CA GLY A 273 -7.57 5.52 -3.16
C GLY A 273 -8.65 6.37 -2.46
N GLY A 274 -8.29 7.57 -1.99
CA GLY A 274 -9.22 8.50 -1.37
C GLY A 274 -10.31 8.96 -2.34
N ILE A 275 -9.94 9.30 -3.58
CA ILE A 275 -10.90 9.69 -4.63
C ILE A 275 -11.84 8.53 -4.96
N TYR A 276 -11.31 7.33 -5.19
CA TYR A 276 -12.11 6.15 -5.51
C TYR A 276 -13.13 5.84 -4.40
N THR A 277 -12.67 5.82 -3.15
CA THR A 277 -13.55 5.54 -2.00
C THR A 277 -14.63 6.58 -1.87
N LYS A 278 -14.27 7.87 -1.91
CA LYS A 278 -15.23 8.94 -1.65
C LYS A 278 -16.25 9.07 -2.76
N ALA A 279 -15.87 8.82 -4.02
CA ALA A 279 -16.82 8.77 -5.12
C ALA A 279 -17.82 7.61 -4.96
N ALA A 280 -17.34 6.43 -4.53
CA ALA A 280 -18.20 5.27 -4.30
C ALA A 280 -19.14 5.46 -3.10
N ASP A 281 -18.60 5.93 -1.98
CA ASP A 281 -19.30 6.22 -0.72
C ASP A 281 -20.45 7.23 -0.95
N VAL A 282 -20.13 8.38 -1.57
CA VAL A 282 -21.13 9.42 -1.86
C VAL A 282 -22.16 8.95 -2.88
N GLY A 283 -21.76 8.21 -3.91
CA GLY A 283 -22.67 7.68 -4.92
C GLY A 283 -23.63 6.63 -4.36
N ALA A 284 -23.12 5.72 -3.53
CA ALA A 284 -23.92 4.67 -2.90
C ALA A 284 -24.92 5.26 -1.90
N ASP A 285 -24.48 6.22 -1.07
CA ASP A 285 -25.31 6.82 -0.04
C ASP A 285 -26.38 7.75 -0.60
N LEU A 286 -26.08 8.58 -1.59
CA LEU A 286 -27.07 9.50 -2.17
C LEU A 286 -28.19 8.73 -2.87
N VAL A 287 -27.85 7.83 -3.78
CA VAL A 287 -28.88 7.10 -4.56
C VAL A 287 -29.60 6.09 -3.67
N GLY A 288 -28.89 5.41 -2.77
CA GLY A 288 -29.48 4.41 -1.88
C GLY A 288 -30.39 5.04 -0.81
N LYS A 289 -29.81 5.88 0.04
CA LYS A 289 -30.51 6.40 1.24
C LYS A 289 -31.45 7.56 0.90
N VAL A 290 -31.03 8.48 0.03
CA VAL A 290 -31.77 9.73 -0.21
C VAL A 290 -32.83 9.58 -1.31
N GLU A 291 -32.50 8.93 -2.42
CA GLU A 291 -33.46 8.80 -3.53
C GLU A 291 -34.37 7.58 -3.39
N GLN A 292 -33.82 6.41 -3.04
CA GLN A 292 -34.56 5.15 -3.02
C GLN A 292 -35.03 4.72 -1.62
N GLY A 293 -34.56 5.38 -0.56
CA GLY A 293 -34.91 5.04 0.82
C GLY A 293 -34.49 3.63 1.26
N ILE A 294 -33.51 3.02 0.59
CA ILE A 294 -32.99 1.69 0.95
C ILE A 294 -31.89 1.79 2.03
N PRO A 295 -31.71 0.75 2.87
CA PRO A 295 -30.68 0.72 3.89
C PRO A 295 -29.25 0.91 3.35
N GLU A 296 -28.34 1.36 4.22
CA GLU A 296 -26.91 1.40 3.94
C GLU A 296 -26.35 0.01 3.63
N ASP A 297 -25.41 -0.08 2.69
CA ASP A 297 -24.78 -1.33 2.25
C ASP A 297 -25.76 -2.40 1.72
N ASP A 298 -26.93 -1.97 1.21
CA ASP A 298 -27.91 -2.90 0.66
C ASP A 298 -27.39 -3.58 -0.63
N PRO A 299 -27.46 -4.92 -0.74
CA PRO A 299 -26.96 -5.65 -1.90
C PRO A 299 -27.66 -5.31 -3.22
N ARG A 300 -28.81 -4.63 -3.18
CA ARG A 300 -29.52 -4.12 -4.36
C ARG A 300 -28.83 -2.91 -4.99
N ASN A 301 -28.02 -2.19 -4.23
CA ASN A 301 -27.29 -1.04 -4.73
C ASN A 301 -25.98 -1.49 -5.40
N PRO A 302 -25.81 -1.28 -6.72
CA PRO A 302 -24.62 -1.73 -7.44
C PRO A 302 -23.33 -1.02 -6.99
N ALA A 303 -23.44 0.15 -6.35
CA ALA A 303 -22.29 0.91 -5.86
C ALA A 303 -21.67 0.32 -4.58
N VAL A 304 -22.39 -0.56 -3.86
CA VAL A 304 -21.95 -1.10 -2.56
C VAL A 304 -20.69 -1.96 -2.69
N ILE A 305 -20.55 -2.74 -3.77
CA ILE A 305 -19.31 -3.49 -3.99
C ILE A 305 -18.12 -2.54 -4.18
N ALA A 306 -18.29 -1.43 -4.91
CA ALA A 306 -17.22 -0.46 -5.10
C ALA A 306 -16.84 0.26 -3.79
N ASP A 307 -17.82 0.53 -2.93
CA ASP A 307 -17.61 1.13 -1.61
C ASP A 307 -16.86 0.17 -0.66
N LEU A 308 -17.30 -1.09 -0.59
CA LEU A 308 -16.70 -2.13 0.25
C LEU A 308 -15.28 -2.51 -0.20
N VAL A 309 -14.99 -2.50 -1.51
CA VAL A 309 -13.63 -2.72 -2.04
C VAL A 309 -12.59 -1.81 -1.38
N PHE A 310 -12.98 -0.58 -1.04
CA PHE A 310 -12.03 0.45 -0.63
C PHE A 310 -12.09 0.86 0.84
N LYS A 311 -13.29 0.98 1.43
CA LYS A 311 -13.45 1.32 2.86
C LYS A 311 -12.60 0.40 3.76
N LEU A 312 -12.47 -0.87 3.38
CA LEU A 312 -11.80 -1.88 4.18
C LEU A 312 -10.29 -2.01 3.92
N THR A 313 -9.77 -1.49 2.81
CA THR A 313 -8.36 -1.65 2.42
C THR A 313 -7.50 -0.48 2.86
N PHE A 314 -8.11 0.70 3.05
CA PHE A 314 -7.38 1.97 3.05
C PHE A 314 -7.26 2.66 4.41
N TYR A 315 -8.23 2.50 5.31
CA TYR A 315 -8.18 3.14 6.64
C TYR A 315 -6.99 2.65 7.49
N ALA A 316 -6.60 1.37 7.33
CA ALA A 316 -5.41 0.81 7.99
C ALA A 316 -4.09 1.27 7.36
N LEU A 317 -4.09 1.73 6.10
CA LEU A 317 -2.90 2.22 5.41
C LEU A 317 -2.68 3.72 5.65
N MET A 318 -3.77 4.51 5.59
CA MET A 318 -3.75 5.97 5.73
C MET A 318 -3.36 6.47 7.12
N ALA A 319 -3.79 5.79 8.18
CA ALA A 319 -3.46 6.22 9.55
C ALA A 319 -1.94 6.22 9.79
N TYR A 320 -1.19 5.32 9.14
CA TYR A 320 0.23 5.13 9.38
C TYR A 320 1.14 5.79 8.33
N SER A 321 0.68 5.97 7.09
CA SER A 321 1.45 6.72 6.07
C SER A 321 1.47 8.22 6.36
N ALA A 322 0.39 8.79 6.92
CA ALA A 322 0.38 10.17 7.42
C ALA A 322 1.41 10.37 8.54
N GLN A 323 1.61 9.35 9.38
CA GLN A 323 2.58 9.38 10.47
C GLN A 323 4.03 9.29 9.97
N LEU A 324 4.28 8.59 8.86
CA LEU A 324 5.57 8.64 8.18
C LEU A 324 5.83 10.03 7.60
N VAL A 325 4.89 10.63 6.86
CA VAL A 325 5.06 11.99 6.32
C VAL A 325 5.29 13.01 7.44
N SER A 326 4.54 12.93 8.55
CA SER A 326 4.75 13.76 9.74
C SER A 326 6.03 13.46 10.53
N CYS A 327 6.64 12.28 10.37
CA CYS A 327 7.96 12.00 10.94
C CYS A 327 9.10 12.60 10.10
N TRP A 328 8.82 12.96 8.84
CA TRP A 328 9.80 13.47 7.89
C TRP A 328 9.70 14.99 7.65
N THR A 329 8.64 15.66 8.11
CA THR A 329 8.48 17.13 8.16
C THR A 329 8.65 17.65 9.57
#